data_AF-A0A2W6TXW1-F1
#
_entry.id   AF-A0A2W6TXW1-F1
#
_cell.length_a   1.000
_cell.length_b   1.000
_cell.length_c   1.000
_cell.angle_alpha   90.00
_cell.angle_beta   90.00
_cell.angle_gamma   90.00
#
_symmetry.space_group_name_H-M   'P 1'
#
loop_
_entity.id
_entity.type
_entity.pdbx_description
1 polymer ?
#
loop_
_entity_poly.entity_id
_entity_poly.type
_entity_poly.pdbx_seq_one_letter_code
_entity_poly.pdbx_strand_id
1 'polypeptide(L)'
;MSAPNTAALSEEERYELELAEQARLNSGSWDSVAPGKAANFQQSFFRMVGLLGPYKWWFVFVSVLGAIGVVLAVIAPKVLGEATNVIFEGVVSSALGGQFPAGTTQAQVVDALRAADQNDIANIVAAMQNFQV
;
A
#
# COMPACT_ATOMS: atom_id res chain seq x y z
N MET A 1 18.33 6.20 36.83
CA MET A 1 18.57 4.82 37.29
C MET A 1 19.16 4.06 36.13
N SER A 2 20.44 3.75 36.22
CA SER A 2 21.20 3.01 35.19
C SER A 2 20.64 1.59 35.08
N ALA A 3 20.41 1.11 33.86
CA ALA A 3 20.03 -0.29 33.66
C ALA A 3 21.15 -1.21 34.21
N PRO A 4 20.82 -2.27 34.96
CA PRO A 4 21.82 -3.20 35.47
C PRO A 4 22.53 -3.90 34.29
N ASN A 5 23.84 -4.06 34.44
CA ASN A 5 24.72 -4.68 33.44
C ASN A 5 24.42 -6.18 33.34
N THR A 6 23.70 -6.59 32.30
CA THR A 6 23.22 -7.97 32.07
C THR A 6 24.32 -8.98 31.76
N ALA A 7 25.57 -8.53 31.60
CA ALA A 7 26.73 -9.37 31.36
C ALA A 7 27.28 -10.07 32.62
N ALA A 8 26.76 -9.79 33.82
CA ALA A 8 27.32 -10.25 35.10
C ALA A 8 26.29 -10.88 36.08
N LEU A 9 25.24 -11.52 35.56
CA LEU A 9 24.22 -12.20 36.38
C LEU A 9 24.45 -13.72 36.36
N SER A 10 24.33 -14.37 37.52
CA SER A 10 24.33 -15.84 37.60
C SER A 10 23.08 -16.43 36.93
N GLU A 11 23.14 -17.68 36.47
CA GLU A 11 22.01 -18.31 35.74
C GLU A 11 20.72 -18.36 36.57
N GLU A 12 20.86 -18.50 37.88
CA GLU A 12 19.74 -18.49 38.84
C GLU A 12 19.08 -17.11 38.92
N GLU A 13 19.87 -16.04 39.05
CA GLU A 13 19.34 -14.67 39.09
C GLU A 13 18.63 -14.28 37.78
N ARG A 14 19.13 -14.74 36.63
CA ARG A 14 18.46 -14.52 35.32
C ARG A 14 17.12 -15.24 35.25
N TYR A 15 17.06 -16.48 35.71
CA TYR A 15 15.83 -17.27 35.73
C TYR A 15 14.77 -16.68 36.68
N GLU A 16 15.18 -16.22 37.85
CA GLU A 16 14.30 -15.53 38.80
C GLU A 16 13.75 -14.22 38.23
N LEU A 17 14.56 -13.44 37.53
CA LEU A 17 14.14 -12.21 36.85
C LEU A 17 13.15 -12.50 35.71
N GLU A 18 13.38 -13.54 34.90
CA GLU A 18 12.45 -13.96 33.84
C GLU A 18 11.10 -14.43 34.43
N LEU A 19 11.13 -15.18 35.53
CA LEU A 19 9.93 -15.66 36.21
C LEU A 19 9.15 -14.49 36.86
N ALA A 20 9.86 -13.53 37.47
CA ALA A 20 9.27 -12.32 38.03
C ALA A 20 8.63 -11.44 36.93
N GLU A 21 9.27 -11.34 35.77
CA GLU A 21 8.72 -10.62 34.62
C GLU A 21 7.47 -11.32 34.05
N GLN A 22 7.49 -12.65 33.92
CA GLN A 22 6.32 -13.44 33.49
C GLN A 22 5.14 -13.33 34.47
N ALA A 23 5.40 -13.38 35.79
CA ALA A 23 4.37 -13.20 36.80
C ALA A 23 3.77 -11.79 36.74
N ARG A 24 4.59 -10.75 36.50
CA ARG A 24 4.12 -9.37 36.32
C ARG A 24 3.23 -9.25 35.07
N LEU A 25 3.66 -9.83 33.94
CA LEU A 25 2.89 -9.85 32.69
C LEU A 25 1.54 -10.55 32.83
N ASN A 26 1.48 -11.65 33.59
CA ASN A 26 0.27 -12.46 33.78
C ASN A 26 -0.60 -12.04 34.97
N SER A 27 -0.22 -10.98 35.70
CA SER A 27 -0.89 -10.57 36.96
C SER A 27 -2.32 -10.04 36.78
N GLY A 28 -2.80 -9.81 35.55
CA GLY A 28 -4.16 -9.37 35.26
C GLY A 28 -4.52 -7.97 35.81
N SER A 29 -3.54 -7.24 36.33
CA SER A 29 -3.69 -5.87 36.82
C SER A 29 -3.87 -4.88 35.67
N TRP A 30 -4.67 -3.84 35.89
CA TRP A 30 -4.87 -2.73 34.94
C TRP A 30 -3.56 -1.92 34.69
N ASP A 31 -2.57 -2.09 35.55
CA ASP A 31 -1.20 -1.54 35.46
C ASP A 31 -0.19 -2.56 34.89
N SER A 32 -0.67 -3.63 34.24
CA SER A 32 0.21 -4.56 33.52
C SER A 32 0.85 -3.86 32.32
N VAL A 33 2.14 -4.14 32.08
CA VAL A 33 2.86 -3.60 30.93
C VAL A 33 2.13 -3.97 29.63
N ALA A 34 2.14 -3.06 28.65
CA ALA A 34 1.46 -3.27 27.37
C ALA A 34 1.76 -4.68 26.83
N PRO A 35 0.73 -5.44 26.37
CA PRO A 35 0.93 -6.80 25.92
C PRO A 35 2.06 -6.86 24.90
N GLY A 36 3.06 -7.73 25.16
CA GLY A 36 4.16 -7.94 24.23
C GLY A 36 3.67 -8.44 22.86
N LYS A 37 4.53 -8.37 21.84
CA LYS A 37 4.22 -8.93 20.51
C LYS A 37 3.82 -10.39 20.66
N ALA A 38 2.76 -10.81 19.98
CA ALA A 38 2.29 -12.18 20.01
C ALA A 38 3.42 -13.15 19.67
N ALA A 39 3.69 -14.11 20.57
CA ALA A 39 4.80 -15.04 20.45
C ALA A 39 4.77 -15.84 19.13
N ASN A 40 3.58 -16.25 18.69
CA ASN A 40 3.37 -16.99 17.44
C ASN A 40 2.01 -16.64 16.80
N PHE A 41 1.84 -15.38 16.38
CA PHE A 41 0.57 -14.90 15.82
C PHE A 41 0.05 -15.76 14.67
N GLN A 42 0.93 -16.09 13.71
CA GLN A 42 0.57 -16.85 12.51
C GLN A 42 -0.04 -18.22 12.86
N GLN A 43 0.57 -18.97 13.78
CA GLN A 43 0.06 -20.27 14.21
C GLN A 43 -1.29 -20.15 14.92
N SER A 44 -1.46 -19.15 15.78
CA SER A 44 -2.75 -18.88 16.45
C SER A 44 -3.84 -18.46 15.47
N PHE A 45 -3.51 -17.65 14.47
CA PHE A 45 -4.42 -17.24 13.41
C PHE A 45 -4.92 -18.44 12.58
N PHE A 46 -4.01 -19.30 12.11
CA PHE A 46 -4.43 -20.48 11.35
C PHE A 46 -5.22 -21.49 12.18
N ARG A 47 -4.91 -21.62 13.48
CA ARG A 47 -5.74 -22.40 14.40
C ARG A 47 -7.16 -21.85 14.48
N MET A 48 -7.30 -20.53 14.64
CA MET A 48 -8.61 -19.87 14.68
C MET A 48 -9.40 -20.08 13.38
N VAL A 49 -8.78 -19.83 12.22
CA VAL A 49 -9.41 -20.06 10.91
C VAL A 49 -9.76 -21.54 10.74
N GLY A 50 -8.92 -22.47 11.22
CA GLY A 50 -9.17 -23.90 11.20
C GLY A 50 -10.43 -24.32 11.97
N LEU A 51 -10.83 -23.58 13.02
CA LEU A 51 -12.08 -23.83 13.74
C LEU A 51 -13.33 -23.58 12.87
N LEU A 52 -13.22 -22.83 11.77
CA LEU A 52 -14.29 -22.64 10.78
C LEU A 52 -14.43 -23.83 9.82
N GLY A 53 -13.69 -24.92 10.03
CA GLY A 53 -13.69 -26.12 9.19
C GLY A 53 -15.07 -26.60 8.70
N PRO A 54 -16.11 -26.68 9.56
CA PRO A 54 -17.46 -27.06 9.12
C PRO A 54 -18.10 -26.11 8.08
N TYR A 55 -17.71 -24.83 8.10
CA TYR A 55 -18.27 -23.78 7.23
C TYR A 55 -17.29 -23.29 6.17
N LYS A 56 -16.17 -23.99 5.96
CA LYS A 56 -15.08 -23.56 5.06
C LYS A 56 -15.55 -23.19 3.64
N TRP A 57 -16.55 -23.89 3.12
CA TRP A 57 -17.10 -23.62 1.78
C TRP A 57 -17.82 -22.28 1.73
N TRP A 58 -18.67 -22.01 2.73
CA TRP A 58 -19.37 -20.74 2.85
C TRP A 58 -18.40 -19.60 3.11
N PHE A 59 -17.40 -19.82 3.96
CA PHE A 59 -16.34 -18.84 4.23
C PHE A 59 -15.60 -18.46 2.94
N VAL A 60 -15.12 -19.44 2.18
CA VAL A 60 -14.44 -19.18 0.89
C VAL A 60 -15.38 -18.46 -0.09
N PHE A 61 -16.63 -18.89 -0.19
CA PHE A 61 -17.59 -18.26 -1.10
C PHE A 61 -17.81 -16.78 -0.78
N VAL A 62 -18.09 -16.42 0.49
CA VAL A 62 -18.28 -15.00 0.86
C VAL A 62 -17.00 -14.20 0.77
N SER A 63 -15.84 -14.80 1.05
CA SER A 63 -14.54 -14.13 0.86
C SER A 63 -14.29 -13.78 -0.60
N VAL A 64 -14.56 -14.70 -1.53
CA VAL A 64 -14.45 -14.45 -2.97
C VAL A 64 -15.43 -13.37 -3.41
N LEU A 65 -16.68 -13.45 -2.96
CA LEU A 65 -17.70 -12.46 -3.30
C LEU A 65 -17.33 -11.06 -2.78
N GLY A 66 -16.77 -10.98 -1.56
CA GLY A 66 -16.22 -9.76 -0.99
C GLY A 66 -15.04 -9.21 -1.79
N ALA A 67 -14.10 -10.07 -2.20
CA ALA A 67 -12.98 -9.68 -3.06
C ALA A 67 -13.44 -9.11 -4.40
N ILE A 68 -14.43 -9.74 -5.04
CA ILE A 68 -15.06 -9.22 -6.26
C ILE A 68 -15.69 -7.85 -5.99
N GLY A 69 -16.42 -7.69 -4.88
CA GLY A 69 -17.01 -6.41 -4.49
C GLY A 69 -15.97 -5.29 -4.37
N VAL A 70 -14.81 -5.57 -3.76
CA VAL A 70 -13.70 -4.61 -3.66
C VAL A 70 -13.12 -4.30 -5.05
N VAL A 71 -12.91 -5.30 -5.90
CA VAL A 71 -12.40 -5.09 -7.27
C VAL A 71 -13.35 -4.17 -8.04
N LEU A 72 -14.66 -4.45 -8.01
CA LEU A 72 -15.67 -3.60 -8.66
C LEU A 72 -15.67 -2.17 -8.10
N ALA A 73 -15.52 -2.01 -6.78
CA ALA A 73 -15.46 -0.69 -6.15
C ALA A 73 -14.25 0.13 -6.58
N VAL A 74 -13.10 -0.50 -6.85
CA VAL A 74 -11.86 0.18 -7.28
C VAL A 74 -11.81 0.39 -8.80
N ILE A 75 -12.55 -0.39 -9.60
CA ILE A 75 -12.65 -0.17 -11.05
C ILE A 75 -13.28 1.18 -11.37
N ALA A 76 -14.32 1.60 -10.66
CA ALA A 76 -15.00 2.88 -10.90
C ALA A 76 -14.05 4.10 -10.85
N PRO A 77 -13.28 4.35 -9.77
CA PRO A 77 -12.33 5.45 -9.73
C PRO A 77 -11.19 5.30 -10.74
N LYS A 78 -10.75 4.07 -11.04
CA LYS A 78 -9.74 3.82 -12.09
C LYS A 78 -10.22 4.28 -13.46
N VAL A 79 -11.41 3.82 -13.87
CA VAL A 79 -12.01 4.18 -15.17
C VAL A 79 -12.29 5.68 -15.25
N LEU A 80 -12.72 6.30 -14.15
CA LEU A 80 -12.91 7.76 -14.11
C LEU A 80 -11.60 8.52 -14.34
N GLY A 81 -10.50 8.07 -13.72
CA GLY A 81 -9.17 8.63 -13.94
C GLY A 81 -8.71 8.48 -15.40
N GLU A 82 -8.88 7.29 -15.99
CA GLU A 82 -8.55 7.04 -17.39
C GLU A 82 -9.41 7.90 -18.34
N ALA A 83 -10.71 8.03 -18.09
CA ALA A 83 -11.59 8.90 -18.87
C ALA A 83 -11.15 10.38 -18.78
N THR A 84 -10.73 10.82 -17.60
CA THR A 84 -10.20 12.17 -17.40
C THR A 84 -8.91 12.38 -18.19
N ASN A 85 -8.00 11.39 -18.20
CA ASN A 85 -6.79 11.45 -19.01
C ASN A 85 -7.12 11.58 -20.51
N VAL A 86 -8.05 10.79 -21.03
CA VAL A 86 -8.47 10.86 -22.45
C VAL A 86 -9.00 12.25 -22.80
N ILE A 87 -9.85 12.85 -21.95
CA ILE A 87 -10.37 14.21 -22.17
C ILE A 87 -9.23 15.23 -22.15
N PHE A 88 -8.34 15.15 -21.15
CA PHE A 88 -7.23 16.09 -21.00
C PHE A 88 -6.24 16.00 -22.18
N GLU A 89 -5.85 14.79 -22.57
CA GLU A 89 -5.02 14.54 -23.75
C GLU A 89 -5.67 15.10 -25.02
N GLY A 90 -6.98 14.93 -25.19
CA GLY A 90 -7.73 15.48 -26.32
C GLY A 90 -7.72 17.01 -26.36
N VAL A 91 -7.92 17.68 -25.21
CA VAL A 91 -7.87 19.15 -25.13
C VAL A 91 -6.45 19.66 -25.45
N VAL A 92 -5.41 19.05 -24.89
CA VAL A 92 -4.02 19.46 -25.16
C VAL A 92 -3.64 19.21 -26.62
N SER A 93 -4.03 18.06 -27.18
CA SER A 93 -3.86 17.72 -28.59
C SER A 93 -4.52 18.78 -29.49
N SER A 94 -5.77 19.17 -29.19
CA SER A 94 -6.45 20.24 -29.93
C SER A 94 -5.81 21.61 -29.76
N ALA A 95 -5.27 21.93 -28.57
CA ALA A 95 -4.62 23.21 -28.30
C ALA A 95 -3.27 23.35 -29.04
N LEU A 96 -2.49 22.26 -29.09
CA LEU A 96 -1.20 22.22 -29.78
C LEU A 96 -1.32 21.92 -31.28
N GLY A 97 -2.40 21.29 -31.72
CA GLY A 97 -2.72 20.98 -33.13
C GLY A 97 -2.69 22.20 -34.05
N GLY A 98 -2.97 23.39 -33.53
CA GLY A 98 -2.86 24.64 -34.29
C GLY A 98 -1.43 25.14 -34.51
N GLN A 99 -0.47 24.64 -33.73
CA GLN A 99 0.93 25.10 -33.74
C GLN A 99 1.88 24.11 -34.44
N PHE A 100 1.50 22.84 -34.53
CA PHE A 100 2.29 21.79 -35.15
C PHE A 100 1.58 21.25 -36.40
N PRO A 101 2.31 20.91 -37.47
CA PRO A 101 1.73 20.21 -38.62
C PRO A 101 1.11 18.88 -38.21
N ALA A 102 0.00 18.51 -38.85
CA ALA A 102 -0.65 17.23 -38.62
C ALA A 102 0.31 16.05 -38.88
N GLY A 103 0.30 15.07 -37.99
CA GLY A 103 1.19 13.90 -38.03
C GLY A 103 2.57 14.12 -37.39
N THR A 104 2.79 15.27 -36.73
CA THR A 104 4.01 15.48 -35.95
C THR A 104 4.03 14.49 -34.77
N THR A 105 5.17 13.85 -34.53
CA THR A 105 5.27 12.86 -33.45
C THR A 105 5.31 13.54 -32.08
N GLN A 106 4.81 12.86 -31.04
CA GLN A 106 4.90 13.33 -29.65
C GLN A 106 6.32 13.74 -29.26
N ALA A 107 7.34 12.96 -29.65
CA ALA A 107 8.73 13.25 -29.36
C ALA A 107 9.19 14.58 -29.99
N GLN A 108 8.82 14.83 -31.24
CA GLN A 108 9.15 16.09 -31.93
C GLN A 108 8.47 17.30 -31.26
N VAL A 109 7.21 17.15 -30.82
CA VAL A 109 6.51 18.20 -30.07
C VAL A 109 7.21 18.48 -28.74
N VAL A 110 7.59 17.43 -28.02
CA VAL A 110 8.31 17.55 -26.74
C VAL A 110 9.66 18.25 -26.93
N ASP A 111 10.42 17.90 -27.97
CA ASP A 111 11.71 18.53 -28.27
C ASP A 111 11.54 20.00 -28.68
N ALA A 112 10.51 20.33 -29.45
CA ALA A 112 10.18 21.70 -29.80
C ALA A 112 9.76 22.54 -28.58
N LEU A 113 8.96 21.97 -27.67
CA LEU A 113 8.57 22.64 -26.43
C LEU A 113 9.77 22.88 -25.51
N ARG A 114 10.70 21.92 -25.42
CA ARG A 114 11.95 22.09 -24.65
C ARG A 114 12.85 23.14 -25.29
N ALA A 115 12.98 23.16 -26.61
CA ALA A 115 13.72 24.19 -27.34
C ALA A 115 13.13 25.59 -27.16
N ALA A 116 11.83 25.67 -26.83
CA ALA A 116 11.13 26.91 -26.50
C ALA A 116 11.13 27.23 -24.98
N ASP A 117 11.98 26.57 -24.18
CA ASP A 117 12.06 26.68 -22.72
C ASP A 117 10.75 26.30 -21.95
N GLN A 118 9.79 25.65 -22.61
CA GLN A 118 8.51 25.20 -22.03
C GLN A 118 8.62 23.80 -21.42
N ASN A 119 9.54 23.63 -20.46
CA ASN A 119 9.88 22.33 -19.88
C ASN A 119 8.70 21.63 -19.17
N ASP A 120 7.85 22.37 -18.47
CA ASP A 120 6.70 21.79 -17.76
C ASP A 120 5.65 21.23 -18.72
N ILE A 121 5.36 21.97 -19.79
CA ILE A 121 4.43 21.53 -20.84
C ILE A 121 5.02 20.32 -21.59
N ALA A 122 6.32 20.34 -21.87
CA ALA A 122 7.02 19.21 -22.47
C ALA A 122 6.94 17.95 -21.60
N ASN A 123 7.06 18.06 -20.28
CA ASN A 123 6.94 16.92 -19.36
C ASN A 123 5.51 16.38 -19.31
N ILE A 124 4.50 17.25 -19.34
CA ILE A 124 3.10 16.85 -19.40
C ILE A 124 2.83 16.09 -20.71
N VAL A 125 3.21 16.66 -21.85
CA VAL A 125 3.00 16.03 -23.17
C VAL A 125 3.76 14.71 -23.25
N ALA A 126 4.98 14.62 -22.72
CA ALA A 126 5.77 13.38 -22.72
C ALA A 126 5.13 12.25 -21.90
N ALA A 127 4.30 12.58 -20.90
CA ALA A 127 3.63 11.59 -20.05
C ALA A 127 2.27 11.11 -20.62
N MET A 128 1.77 11.75 -21.69
CA MET A 128 0.51 11.38 -22.33
C MET A 128 0.65 10.07 -23.12
N GLN A 129 -0.43 9.28 -23.14
CA GLN A 129 -0.46 7.99 -23.84
C GLN A 129 -1.04 8.09 -25.25
N ASN A 130 -2.03 8.98 -25.47
CA ASN A 130 -2.75 9.09 -26.75
C ASN A 130 -2.58 10.46 -27.42
N PHE A 131 -1.50 11.18 -27.14
CA PHE A 131 -1.25 12.51 -27.71
C PHE A 131 -1.00 12.48 -29.21
N GLN A 132 -1.69 13.34 -29.96
CA GLN A 132 -1.57 13.49 -31.42
C GLN A 132 -1.79 14.95 -31.83
N VAL A 133 -1.12 15.39 -32.89
CA VAL A 133 -1.25 16.73 -33.50
C VAL A 133 -1.52 16.58 -34.99
#